data_AF-A0A328FIG3-F1
#
_entry.id   AF-A0A328FIG3-F1
#
_cell.length_a   1.000
_cell.length_b   1.000
_cell.length_c   1.000
_cell.angle_alpha   90.00
_cell.angle_beta   90.00
_cell.angle_gamma   90.00
#
_symmetry.space_group_name_H-M   'P 1'
#
loop_
_entity.id
_entity.type
_entity.pdbx_description
1 polymer ?
#
loop_
_entity_poly.entity_id
_entity_poly.type
_entity_poly.pdbx_seq_one_letter_code
_entity_poly.pdbx_strand_id
1 'polypeptide(L)' 'MDLSYICVNHNCSFPGAKSFEITFKSEYIMDENNVASLFCPFCGSELMQVKVPDVFPENLSKDNTI' A
#
# COMPACT_ATOMS: atom_id res chain seq x y z
N MET A 1 7.36 -1.41 6.69
CA MET A 1 6.34 -2.15 5.92
C MET A 1 5.92 -1.25 4.78
N ASP A 2 5.90 -1.73 3.55
CA ASP A 2 5.50 -0.88 2.43
C ASP A 2 4.00 -0.61 2.47
N LEU A 3 3.58 0.60 2.04
CA LEU A 3 2.18 0.97 1.92
C LEU A 3 1.74 0.87 0.46
N SER A 4 0.79 -0.03 0.18
CA SER A 4 0.16 -0.14 -1.13
C SER A 4 -1.18 0.60 -1.17
N TYR A 5 -1.48 1.23 -2.30
CA TYR A 5 -2.76 1.87 -2.60
C TYR A 5 -3.29 1.39 -3.95
N ILE A 6 -4.57 1.07 -4.02
CA ILE A 6 -5.21 0.47 -5.20
C ILE A 6 -6.41 1.29 -5.68
N CYS A 7 -6.56 1.39 -7.00
CA CYS A 7 -7.74 1.97 -7.63
C CYS A 7 -8.87 0.95 -7.66
N VAL A 8 -9.97 1.24 -6.97
CA VAL A 8 -11.17 0.37 -6.91
C VAL A 8 -12.27 0.79 -7.88
N ASN A 9 -12.08 1.88 -8.65
CA ASN A 9 -13.05 2.31 -9.64
C ASN A 9 -13.11 1.32 -10.83
N HIS A 10 -14.25 0.66 -11.01
CA HIS A 10 -14.49 -0.29 -12.09
C HIS A 10 -14.50 0.33 -13.49
N ASN A 11 -14.71 1.65 -13.60
CA ASN A 11 -14.70 2.39 -14.86
C ASN A 11 -13.33 3.06 -15.12
N CYS A 12 -12.27 2.56 -14.49
CA CYS A 12 -10.92 3.09 -14.69
C CYS A 12 -10.39 2.76 -16.10
N SER A 13 -9.78 3.74 -16.76
CA SER A 13 -9.17 3.59 -18.09
C SER A 13 -7.75 3.02 -18.07
N PHE A 14 -7.30 2.51 -16.91
CA PHE A 14 -5.98 1.89 -16.78
C PHE A 14 -5.85 0.69 -17.75
N PRO A 15 -4.85 0.68 -18.64
CA PRO A 15 -4.75 -0.37 -19.68
C PRO A 15 -4.22 -1.72 -19.16
N GLY A 16 -3.95 -1.85 -17.86
CA GLY A 16 -3.43 -3.08 -17.27
C GLY A 16 -4.50 -4.16 -17.07
N ALA A 17 -4.04 -5.42 -16.98
CA ALA A 17 -4.92 -6.56 -16.72
C ALA A 17 -5.50 -6.61 -15.29
N LYS A 18 -4.94 -5.81 -14.37
CA LYS A 18 -5.37 -5.65 -12.98
C LYS A 18 -5.64 -4.18 -12.71
N SER A 19 -6.30 -3.87 -11.59
CA SER A 19 -6.43 -2.50 -11.10
C SER A 19 -5.07 -1.80 -10.98
N PHE A 20 -5.06 -0.49 -11.18
CA PHE A 20 -3.89 0.34 -10.92
C PHE A 20 -3.52 0.27 -9.43
N GLU A 21 -2.25 0.01 -9.13
CA GLU A 21 -1.70 -0.06 -7.78
C GLU A 21 -0.38 0.73 -7.73
N ILE A 22 -0.16 1.43 -6.62
CA ILE A 22 1.09 2.11 -6.30
C ILE A 22 1.55 1.70 -4.90
N THR A 23 2.85 1.48 -4.75
CA THR A 23 3.47 1.09 -3.48
C THR A 23 4.52 2.11 -3.08
N PHE A 24 4.43 2.60 -1.86
CA PHE A 24 5.43 3.46 -1.24
C PHE A 24 6.20 2.66 -0.21
N LYS A 25 7.52 2.84 -0.19
CA LYS A 25 8.28 2.35 0.95
C LYS A 25 7.92 3.16 2.19
N SER A 26 7.79 2.50 3.34
CA SER A 26 7.48 3.19 4.61
C SER A 26 8.47 4.31 4.93
N GLU A 27 9.74 4.15 4.53
CA GLU A 27 10.79 5.14 4.76
C GLU A 27 10.62 6.46 3.99
N TYR A 28 9.75 6.51 2.98
CA TYR A 28 9.36 7.75 2.29
C TYR A 28 8.18 8.47 2.93
N ILE A 29 7.53 7.86 3.92
CA ILE A 29 6.37 8.40 4.61
C ILE A 29 6.82 8.73 6.03
N MET A 30 6.94 10.03 6.34
CA MET A 30 7.46 10.48 7.63
C MET A 30 6.56 10.08 8.80
N ASP A 31 5.23 10.13 8.61
CA ASP A 31 4.23 9.68 9.58
C ASP A 31 2.86 9.41 8.90
N GLU A 32 1.94 8.76 9.63
CA GLU A 32 0.59 8.39 9.16
C GLU A 32 -0.31 9.60 8.86
N ASN A 33 0.01 10.80 9.35
CA ASN A 33 -0.73 12.04 9.12
C ASN A 33 -0.19 12.85 7.94
N ASN A 34 0.92 12.42 7.33
CA ASN A 34 1.60 13.13 6.25
C ASN A 34 1.25 12.61 4.85
N VAL A 35 0.35 11.64 4.73
CA VAL A 35 -0.08 11.13 3.41
C VAL A 35 -1.30 11.91 2.94
N ALA A 36 -1.10 12.79 1.95
CA ALA A 36 -2.21 13.39 1.21
C ALA A 36 -3.03 12.29 0.51
N SER A 37 -4.36 12.48 0.38
CA SER A 37 -5.20 11.61 -0.44
C SER A 37 -4.56 11.40 -1.81
N LEU A 38 -4.40 10.13 -2.19
CA LEU A 38 -3.80 9.75 -3.47
C LEU A 38 -4.90 9.51 -4.49
N PHE A 39 -4.69 9.96 -5.73
CA PHE A 39 -5.67 9.83 -6.80
C PHE A 39 -5.11 9.01 -7.97
N CYS A 40 -5.97 8.19 -8.56
CA CYS A 40 -5.63 7.40 -9.74
C CYS A 40 -5.35 8.34 -10.92
N PRO A 41 -4.18 8.24 -11.59
CA PRO A 41 -3.85 9.12 -12.71
C PRO A 41 -4.69 8.84 -13.97
N PHE A 42 -5.42 7.72 -14.02
CA PHE A 42 -6.21 7.31 -15.17
C PHE A 42 -7.67 7.77 -15.11
N CYS A 43 -8.26 7.81 -13.90
CA CYS A 43 -9.68 8.13 -13.73
C CYS A 43 -9.98 9.21 -12.68
N GLY A 44 -8.96 9.71 -11.97
CA GLY A 44 -9.10 10.74 -10.95
C GLY A 44 -9.81 10.29 -9.67
N SER A 45 -10.16 9.01 -9.54
CA SER A 45 -10.76 8.48 -8.30
C SER A 45 -9.70 8.33 -7.21
N GLU A 46 -10.08 8.57 -5.96
CA GLU A 46 -9.22 8.35 -4.80
C GLU A 46 -8.79 6.87 -4.69
N LEU A 47 -7.52 6.63 -4.37
CA LEU A 47 -6.96 5.31 -4.17
C LEU A 47 -7.21 4.85 -2.73
N MET A 48 -7.50 3.56 -2.56
CA MET A 48 -7.70 2.96 -1.25
C MET A 48 -6.43 2.27 -0.77
N GLN A 49 -6.05 2.50 0.49
CA GLN A 49 -4.93 1.78 1.10
C GLN A 49 -5.25 0.29 1.20
N VAL A 50 -4.35 -0.55 0.70
CA VAL A 50 -4.41 -1.99 0.89
C VAL A 50 -3.97 -2.26 2.32
N LYS A 51 -4.92 -2.66 3.17
CA LYS A 51 -4.59 -3.18 4.50
C LYS A 51 -3.88 -4.51 4.30
N VAL A 52 -2.55 -4.52 4.45
CA VAL A 52 -1.84 -5.77 4.67
C VAL A 52 -2.31 -6.27 6.04
N PRO A 53 -2.89 -7.48 6.16
CA PRO A 53 -3.15 -8.06 7.47
C PRO A 53 -1.81 -8.07 8.19
N ASP A 54 -1.72 -7.40 9.34
CA ASP A 54 -0.51 -7.32 10.13
C ASP A 54 0.11 -8.71 10.23
N VAL A 55 1.21 -8.95 9.49
CA VAL A 55 2.05 -10.12 9.74
C VAL A 55 2.79 -9.75 11.01
N PHE A 56 2.15 -9.98 12.15
CA PHE A 56 2.82 -9.97 13.43
C PHE A 56 3.97 -10.97 13.33
N PRO A 57 5.24 -10.55 13.52
CA PRO A 57 6.33 -11.50 13.66
C PRO A 57 6.24 -12.09 15.08
N GLU A 58 5.22 -12.90 15.37
CA GLU A 58 5.17 -13.67 16.61
C GLU A 58 6.10 -14.89 16.58
N ASN A 59 6.93 -15.05 15.55
CA ASN A 59 7.93 -16.11 15.48
C ASN A 59 9.30 -15.61 14.99
N LEU A 60 9.77 -14.45 15.46
CA LEU A 60 11.22 -14.33 15.70
C LEU A 60 11.50 -15.09 17.01
N SER A 61 11.60 -16.41 16.89
CA SER A 61 12.39 -17.19 17.84
C SER A 61 13.72 -16.48 17.98
N LYS A 62 14.01 -15.99 19.19
CA LYS A 62 15.30 -15.44 19.55
C LYS A 62 16.31 -16.57 19.41
N ASP A 63 16.98 -16.67 18.27
CA ASP A 63 18.24 -17.38 18.24
C ASP A 63 19.19 -16.63 19.17
N ASN A 64 19.73 -17.34 20.16
CA ASN A 64 21.11 -17.19 20.60
C ASN A 64 21.50 -18.38 21.48
N THR A 65 22.16 -19.34 20.84
CA THR A 65 23.40 -19.99 21.24
C THR A 65 24.05 -19.44 22.52
N ILE A 66 24.31 -20.31 23.50
CA ILE A 66 25.63 -20.88 23.92
C ILE A 66 25.35 -22.24 24.56
#